data_AF-D8RWQ9-F1
#
_entry.id   AF-D8RWQ9-F1
#
_cell.length_a   1.000
_cell.length_b   1.000
_cell.length_c   1.000
_cell.angle_alpha   90.00
_cell.angle_beta   90.00
_cell.angle_gamma   90.00
#
_symmetry.space_group_name_H-M   'P 1'
#
loop_
_entity.id
_entity.type
_entity.pdbx_description
1 polymer ?
#
loop_
_entity_poly.entity_id
_entity_poly.type
_entity_poly.pdbx_seq_one_letter_code
_entity_poly.pdbx_strand_id
1 'polypeptide(L)' 'KPQPNQVLKCPRCNSLNTKFCYYNNYSLTQPRHFCKNCRRYWTKGGALRNVPIGGGCRK' A
#
# COMPACT_ATOMS: atom_id res chain seq x y z
N LYS A 1 10.54 24.08 1.38
CA LYS A 1 9.92 23.33 0.26
C LYS A 1 9.42 22.00 0.82
N PRO A 2 8.10 21.74 0.93
CA PRO A 2 7.65 20.43 1.39
C PRO A 2 8.11 19.39 0.37
N GLN A 3 8.84 18.38 0.83
CA GLN A 3 9.43 17.35 -0.02
C GLN A 3 8.32 16.64 -0.79
N PRO A 4 8.49 16.34 -2.09
CA PRO A 4 7.47 15.68 -2.87
C PRO A 4 7.14 14.36 -2.18
N ASN A 5 5.90 14.26 -1.72
CA ASN A 5 5.32 13.10 -1.07
C ASN A 5 5.66 11.89 -1.95
N GLN A 6 6.70 11.12 -1.60
CA GLN A 6 7.27 10.11 -2.50
C GLN A 6 6.15 9.16 -2.89
N VAL A 7 5.70 9.27 -4.15
CA VAL A 7 4.54 8.54 -4.63
C VAL A 7 4.96 7.08 -4.75
N LEU A 8 4.62 6.29 -3.73
CA LEU A 8 5.05 4.90 -3.68
C LEU A 8 4.22 4.08 -4.66
N LYS A 9 4.90 3.25 -5.43
CA LYS A 9 4.26 2.31 -6.35
C LYS A 9 3.61 1.20 -5.56
N CYS A 10 2.33 0.94 -5.82
CA CYS A 10 1.62 -0.19 -5.24
C CYS A 10 2.31 -1.48 -5.71
N PRO A 11 2.80 -2.34 -4.80
CA PRO A 11 3.53 -3.55 -5.21
C PRO A 11 2.60 -4.66 -5.74
N ARG A 12 1.28 -4.42 -5.77
CA ARG A 12 0.27 -5.38 -6.23
C ARG A 12 -0.16 -5.15 -7.68
N CYS A 13 -0.33 -3.88 -8.05
CA CYS A 13 -0.86 -3.48 -9.36
C CYS A 13 0.04 -2.47 -10.07
N ASN A 14 1.22 -2.18 -9.51
CA ASN A 14 2.19 -1.25 -10.09
C ASN A 14 1.67 0.18 -10.31
N SER A 15 0.55 0.54 -9.69
CA SER A 15 -0.01 1.90 -9.80
C SER A 15 0.68 2.87 -8.85
N LEU A 16 0.90 4.09 -9.34
CA LEU A 16 1.36 5.23 -8.53
C LEU A 16 0.22 5.87 -7.73
N ASN A 17 -1.03 5.47 -7.95
CA ASN A 17 -2.19 5.99 -7.21
C ASN A 17 -2.29 5.36 -5.80
N THR A 18 -1.30 5.63 -4.95
CA THR A 18 -1.30 5.24 -3.54
C THR A 18 -1.33 6.46 -2.63
N LYS A 19 -1.97 6.32 -1.48
CA LYS A 19 -2.06 7.34 -0.44
C LYS A 19 -1.61 6.74 0.88
N PHE A 20 -0.81 7.48 1.64
CA PHE A 20 -0.58 7.16 3.04
C PHE A 20 -1.90 7.24 3.83
N CYS A 21 -2.15 6.26 4.69
CA CYS A 21 -3.33 6.21 5.54
C CYS A 21 -2.99 6.52 6.99
N TYR A 22 -2.23 5.65 7.65
CA TYR A 22 -1.85 5.79 9.05
C TYR A 22 -0.66 4.87 9.37
N TYR A 23 0.04 5.17 10.45
CA TYR A 23 1.06 4.27 11.00
C TYR A 23 0.40 3.16 11.83
N ASN A 24 1.05 2.01 11.92
CA ASN A 24 0.62 0.96 12.82
C ASN A 24 0.90 1.34 14.29
N ASN A 25 -0.02 1.05 15.21
CA ASN A 25 0.14 1.34 16.65
C ASN A 25 1.31 0.57 17.29
N TYR A 26 1.66 -0.58 16.74
CA TYR A 26 2.77 -1.40 17.24
C TYR A 26 4.14 -0.99 16.68
N SER A 27 4.18 -0.21 15.61
CA SER A 27 5.44 0.24 15.00
C SER A 27 5.23 1.38 14.01
N LEU A 28 5.80 2.54 14.33
CA LEU A 28 5.81 3.72 13.45
C LEU A 28 6.66 3.50 12.18
N THR A 29 7.49 2.46 12.15
CA THR A 29 8.27 2.10 10.95
C THR A 29 7.47 1.29 9.94
N GLN A 30 6.22 0.92 10.24
CA GLN A 30 5.28 0.26 9.33
C GLN A 30 4.11 1.18 8.93
N PRO A 31 4.32 2.13 8.01
CA PRO A 31 3.25 2.95 7.47
C PRO A 31 2.34 2.14 6.53
N ARG A 32 1.03 2.22 6.77
CA ARG A 32 0.02 1.65 5.88
C ARG A 32 -0.38 2.65 4.80
N HIS A 33 -0.46 2.12 3.58
CA HIS A 33 -0.81 2.84 2.38
C HIS A 33 -2.03 2.18 1.73
N PHE A 34 -2.91 2.99 1.16
CA PHE A 34 -4.06 2.55 0.38
C PHE A 34 -3.81 2.82 -1.09
N CYS A 35 -3.96 1.80 -1.94
CA CYS A 35 -3.93 1.98 -3.39
C CYS A 35 -5.34 2.22 -3.92
N LYS A 36 -5.57 3.38 -4.55
CA LYS A 36 -6.85 3.71 -5.18
C LYS A 36 -7.17 2.84 -6.39
N ASN A 37 -6.15 2.36 -7.11
CA ASN A 37 -6.33 1.57 -8.32
C ASN A 37 -6.87 0.15 -8.01
N CYS A 38 -6.22 -0.56 -7.09
CA CYS A 38 -6.66 -1.91 -6.71
C CYS A 38 -7.52 -1.94 -5.44
N ARG A 39 -7.79 -0.77 -4.83
CA ARG A 39 -8.57 -0.60 -3.59
C ARG A 39 -8.08 -1.48 -2.44
N ARG A 40 -6.77 -1.73 -2.36
CA ARG A 40 -6.14 -2.56 -1.31
C ARG A 40 -5.15 -1.77 -0.47
N TYR A 41 -5.10 -2.14 0.80
CA TYR A 41 -4.08 -1.68 1.74
C TYR A 41 -2.80 -2.49 1.61
N TRP A 42 -1.66 -1.84 1.83
CA TRP A 42 -0.34 -2.45 1.87
C TRP A 42 0.58 -1.67 2.81
N THR A 43 1.70 -2.26 3.23
CA THR A 43 2.64 -1.64 4.18
C THR A 43 3.99 -1.44 3.51
N LYS A 44 4.59 -0.25 3.63
CA LYS A 44 5.94 0.02 3.11
C LYS A 44 6.97 -0.73 3.96
N GLY A 45 7.82 -1.54 3.34
CA GLY A 45 8.83 -2.35 4.03
C GLY A 45 8.28 -3.55 4.82
N GLY A 46 6.98 -3.83 4.75
CA GLY A 46 6.38 -5.04 5.31
C GLY A 46 6.44 -6.21 4.33
N ALA A 47 6.38 -7.44 4.85
CA ALA A 47 6.20 -8.61 4.01
C ALA A 47 4.85 -8.54 3.28
N LEU A 48 4.89 -8.56 1.94
CA LEU A 48 3.68 -8.75 1.16
C LEU A 48 3.24 -10.19 1.36
N ARG A 49 2.17 -10.40 2.12
CA ARG A 49 1.51 -11.70 2.15
C ARG A 49 1.18 -12.08 0.71
N ASN A 50 1.59 -13.29 0.32
CA ASN A 50 1.51 -13.80 -1.04
C ASN A 50 0.05 -14.11 -1.41
N VAL A 51 -0.80 -13.09 -1.45
CA VAL A 51 -2.15 -13.23 -1.98
C VAL A 51 -1.98 -13.23 -3.49
N PRO A 52 -2.47 -14.23 -4.25
CA PRO A 52 -2.35 -14.20 -5.71
C PRO A 52 -2.91 -12.89 -6.28
N ILE A 53 -2.22 -12.35 -7.30
CA ILE A 53 -2.69 -11.21 -8.09
C ILE A 53 -3.91 -11.71 -8.86
N GLY A 54 -5.11 -11.53 -8.28
CA GLY A 54 -6.37 -12.06 -8.84
C GLY A 54 -7.33 -12.66 -7.81
N GLY A 55 -6.88 -12.98 -6.59
CA GLY A 55 -7.72 -13.61 -5.55
C GLY A 55 -8.61 -12.62 -4.79
N GLY A 56 -9.50 -11.91 -5.47
CA GLY A 56 -10.32 -10.85 -4.86
C GLY A 56 -11.67 -10.58 -5.51
N CYS A 57 -12.11 -11.42 -6.44
CA CYS A 57 -13.51 -11.46 -6.83
C CYS A 57 -14.06 -12.78 -6.26
N ARG A 58 -14.51 -12.76 -5.00
CA ARG A 58 -15.50 -13.76 -4.59
C ARG A 58 -16.79 -13.30 -5.23
N LYS A 59 -17.31 -14.12 -6.15
CA LYS A 59 -18.66 -14.02 -6.68
C LYS A 59 -19.65 -14.28 -5.55
#